data_AF-A0A3M1Z0Y2-F1
#
_entry.id   AF-A0A3M1Z0Y2-F1
#
_cell.length_a   1.000
_cell.length_b   1.000
_cell.length_c   1.000
_cell.angle_alpha   90.00
_cell.angle_beta   90.00
_cell.angle_gamma   90.00
#
_symmetry.space_group_name_H-M   'P 1'
#
loop_
_entity.id
_entity.type
_entity.pdbx_description
1 polymer ?
#
loop_
_entity_poly.entity_id
_entity_poly.type
_entity_poly.pdbx_seq_one_letter_code
_entity_poly.pdbx_strand_id
1 'polypeptide(L)'
;MNLEKEAGLFARHFMSAAVSGREVAIYESAIKTGAFDLTPHETWLLALMVSFPVLCSIYDYTFGFLRIRSGIQKRMFLMLSILETSPAFSDRFLMRPRNCTLAMIRLFGRLIKGGVYCLIGCLTFPLLHLIYYGYTIRLYGRRVRQ
;
A
#
# COMPACT_ATOMS: atom_id res chain seq x y z
N MET A 1 -10.11 -1.41 11.74
CA MET A 1 -8.76 -1.72 11.23
C MET A 1 -7.75 -1.00 12.11
N ASN A 2 -6.62 -1.63 12.47
CA ASN A 2 -5.63 -0.99 13.33
C ASN A 2 -4.72 -0.08 12.46
N LEU A 3 -4.84 1.24 12.63
CA LEU A 3 -4.13 2.26 11.83
C LEU A 3 -2.62 2.25 12.08
N GLU A 4 -2.16 1.84 13.25
CA GLU A 4 -0.73 1.67 13.56
C GLU A 4 -0.11 0.59 12.67
N LYS A 5 -0.80 -0.55 12.50
CA LYS A 5 -0.32 -1.63 11.62
C LYS A 5 -0.30 -1.21 10.16
N GLU A 6 -1.27 -0.41 9.73
CA GLU A 6 -1.34 0.18 8.38
C GLU A 6 -0.17 1.15 8.15
N ALA A 7 0.05 2.11 9.05
CA ALA A 7 1.17 3.03 8.98
C ALA A 7 2.52 2.29 8.95
N GLY A 8 2.66 1.26 9.80
CA GLY A 8 3.83 0.39 9.85
C GLY A 8 4.05 -0.38 8.54
N LEU A 9 3.00 -0.90 7.92
CA LEU A 9 3.06 -1.56 6.61
C LEU A 9 3.59 -0.59 5.55
N PHE A 10 3.01 0.60 5.44
CA PHE A 10 3.38 1.57 4.40
C PHE A 10 4.80 2.11 4.56
N ALA A 11 5.24 2.40 5.78
CA ALA A 11 6.62 2.82 5.99
C ALA A 11 7.65 1.73 5.72
N ARG A 12 7.34 0.48 6.05
CA ARG A 12 8.19 -0.65 5.65
C ARG A 12 8.23 -0.79 4.14
N HIS A 13 7.10 -0.61 3.47
CA HIS A 13 7.02 -0.65 2.00
C HIS A 13 7.89 0.44 1.35
N PHE A 14 7.80 1.69 1.81
CA PHE A 14 8.53 2.80 1.19
C PHE A 14 10.00 2.91 1.62
N MET A 15 10.28 2.78 2.91
CA MET A 15 11.58 3.12 3.50
C MET A 15 12.32 1.92 4.06
N SER A 16 11.75 0.71 4.03
CA SER A 16 12.26 -0.45 4.76
C SER A 16 12.57 -0.10 6.22
N ALA A 17 11.69 0.69 6.85
CA ALA A 17 11.89 1.27 8.16
C ALA A 17 10.70 1.02 9.08
N ALA A 18 10.97 1.05 10.40
CA ALA A 18 9.92 1.19 11.40
C ALA A 18 9.48 2.66 11.50
N VAL A 19 8.23 2.86 11.91
CA VAL A 19 7.64 4.17 12.16
C VAL A 19 7.71 4.46 13.65
N SER A 20 7.91 5.71 14.05
CA SER A 20 7.82 6.11 15.46
C SER A 20 6.37 6.45 15.84
N GLY A 21 6.09 6.57 17.13
CA GLY A 21 4.77 6.96 17.62
C GLY A 21 4.28 8.32 17.10
N ARG A 22 5.21 9.22 16.74
CA ARG A 22 4.86 10.55 16.21
C ARG A 22 4.22 10.45 14.82
N GLU A 23 4.85 9.78 13.87
CA GLU A 23 4.31 9.68 12.51
C GLU A 23 3.02 8.86 12.48
N VAL A 24 2.91 7.83 13.33
CA VAL A 24 1.65 7.08 13.51
C VAL A 24 0.55 8.02 14.01
N ALA A 25 0.80 8.85 15.02
CA ALA A 25 -0.19 9.79 15.53
C ALA A 25 -0.64 10.82 14.48
N ILE A 26 0.29 11.35 13.68
CA ILE A 26 -0.02 12.27 12.56
C ILE A 26 -0.88 11.55 11.52
N TYR A 27 -0.51 10.32 11.16
CA TYR A 27 -1.24 9.49 10.22
C TYR A 27 -2.67 9.22 10.71
N GLU A 28 -2.84 8.78 11.96
CA GLU A 28 -4.16 8.55 12.54
C GLU A 28 -5.02 9.80 12.57
N SER A 29 -4.45 10.94 12.96
CA SER A 29 -5.14 12.22 12.95
C SER A 29 -5.61 12.58 11.54
N ALA A 30 -4.73 12.48 10.54
CA ALA A 30 -5.04 12.81 9.16
C ALA A 30 -6.11 11.89 8.55
N ILE A 31 -6.10 10.59 8.89
CA ILE A 31 -7.16 9.66 8.46
C ILE A 31 -8.50 10.01 9.12
N LYS A 32 -8.51 10.41 10.39
CA LYS A 32 -9.75 10.77 11.11
C LYS A 32 -10.35 12.09 10.63
N THR A 33 -9.52 13.06 10.24
CA THR A 33 -9.98 14.40 9.85
C THR A 33 -10.11 14.59 8.32
N GLY A 34 -9.53 13.69 7.52
CA GLY A 34 -9.49 13.81 6.07
C GLY A 34 -10.42 12.84 5.33
N ALA A 35 -10.60 13.07 4.03
CA ALA A 35 -11.41 12.22 3.16
C ALA A 35 -10.63 11.00 2.62
N PHE A 36 -10.26 10.09 3.54
CA PHE A 36 -9.51 8.85 3.25
C PHE A 36 -10.35 7.59 3.45
N ASP A 37 -11.65 7.69 3.22
CA ASP A 37 -12.56 6.56 3.37
C ASP A 37 -12.22 5.42 2.41
N LEU A 38 -12.38 4.20 2.90
CA LEU A 38 -12.18 2.98 2.14
C LEU A 38 -13.54 2.34 1.90
N THR A 39 -13.75 1.86 0.69
CA THR A 39 -14.86 0.97 0.40
C THR A 39 -14.73 -0.33 1.22
N PRO A 40 -15.82 -1.10 1.41
CA PRO A 40 -15.74 -2.42 2.07
C PRO A 40 -14.75 -3.37 1.40
N HIS A 41 -14.65 -3.32 0.06
CA HIS A 41 -13.70 -4.09 -0.72
C HIS A 41 -12.24 -3.66 -0.42
N GLU A 42 -11.97 -2.36 -0.44
CA GLU A 42 -10.63 -1.84 -0.12
C GLU A 42 -10.23 -2.11 1.33
N THR A 43 -11.17 -2.03 2.27
CA THR A 43 -10.93 -2.36 3.68
C THR A 43 -10.52 -3.82 3.83
N TRP A 44 -11.20 -4.74 3.14
CA TRP A 44 -10.84 -6.15 3.11
C TRP A 44 -9.47 -6.38 2.46
N LEU A 45 -9.22 -5.72 1.32
CA LEU A 45 -7.95 -5.85 0.61
C LEU A 45 -6.77 -5.34 1.44
N LEU A 46 -6.94 -4.21 2.11
CA LEU A 46 -5.90 -3.66 2.98
C LEU A 46 -5.66 -4.54 4.21
N ALA A 47 -6.70 -5.16 4.79
CA ALA A 47 -6.51 -6.15 5.85
C ALA A 47 -5.69 -7.37 5.39
N LEU A 48 -5.88 -7.80 4.13
CA LEU A 48 -5.03 -8.81 3.52
C LEU A 48 -3.59 -8.32 3.34
N MET A 49 -3.37 -7.08 2.89
CA MET A 49 -2.02 -6.53 2.75
C MET A 49 -1.29 -6.44 4.09
N VAL A 50 -1.98 -6.13 5.19
CA VAL A 50 -1.41 -6.14 6.54
C VAL A 50 -0.96 -7.56 6.94
N SER A 51 -1.72 -8.58 6.54
CA SER A 51 -1.38 -9.99 6.80
C SER A 51 -0.27 -10.50 5.86
N PHE A 52 -0.25 -10.01 4.62
CA PHE A 52 0.67 -10.41 3.57
C PHE A 52 1.31 -9.16 2.92
N PRO A 53 2.37 -8.59 3.52
CA PRO A 53 2.96 -7.33 3.08
C PRO A 53 3.40 -7.28 1.61
N VAL A 54 3.73 -8.44 1.01
CA VAL A 54 4.09 -8.54 -0.41
C VAL A 54 2.96 -8.06 -1.32
N LEU A 55 1.69 -8.24 -0.91
CA LEU A 55 0.54 -7.75 -1.65
C LEU A 55 0.52 -6.22 -1.76
N CYS A 56 1.08 -5.51 -0.78
CA CYS A 56 1.20 -4.06 -0.82
C CYS A 56 2.06 -3.60 -2.00
N SER A 57 3.18 -4.28 -2.25
CA SER A 57 4.04 -3.94 -3.39
C SER A 57 3.37 -4.28 -4.72
N ILE A 58 2.73 -5.45 -4.82
CA ILE A 58 1.96 -5.84 -6.02
C ILE A 58 0.86 -4.80 -6.31
N TYR A 59 0.15 -4.36 -5.27
CA TYR A 59 -0.87 -3.33 -5.37
C TYR A 59 -0.32 -2.01 -5.89
N ASP A 60 0.75 -1.50 -5.29
CA ASP A 60 1.37 -0.22 -5.67
C ASP A 60 1.79 -0.20 -7.14
N TYR A 61 2.47 -1.27 -7.59
CA TYR A 61 2.92 -1.37 -8.98
C TYR A 61 1.76 -1.48 -9.96
N THR A 62 0.74 -2.29 -9.67
CA THR A 62 -0.39 -2.49 -10.58
C THR A 62 -1.31 -1.27 -10.62
N PHE A 63 -1.71 -0.71 -9.48
CA PHE A 63 -2.61 0.44 -9.44
C PHE A 63 -1.91 1.74 -9.82
N GLY A 64 -0.60 1.86 -9.57
CA GLY A 64 0.25 2.93 -10.12
C GLY A 64 0.30 2.89 -11.65
N PHE A 65 0.47 1.70 -12.25
CA PHE A 65 0.49 1.53 -13.70
C PHE A 65 -0.88 1.80 -14.35
N LEU A 66 -1.94 1.24 -13.78
CA LEU A 66 -3.32 1.39 -14.29
C LEU A 66 -3.93 2.77 -13.98
N ARG A 67 -3.23 3.64 -13.25
CA ARG A 67 -3.68 4.98 -12.81
C ARG A 67 -5.02 4.98 -12.08
N ILE A 68 -5.34 3.90 -11.39
CA ILE A 68 -6.60 3.76 -10.65
C ILE A 68 -6.45 4.47 -9.30
N ARG A 69 -7.21 5.56 -9.12
CA ARG A 69 -7.21 6.34 -7.87
C ARG A 69 -8.08 5.66 -6.81
N SER A 70 -7.47 4.80 -6.01
CA SER A 70 -8.12 4.11 -4.89
C SER A 70 -7.95 4.86 -3.56
N GLY A 71 -8.81 4.56 -2.58
CA GLY A 71 -8.66 5.05 -1.22
C GLY A 71 -7.36 4.56 -0.57
N ILE A 72 -6.96 3.31 -0.84
CA ILE A 72 -5.68 2.75 -0.37
C ILE A 72 -4.50 3.56 -0.91
N GLN A 73 -4.52 3.91 -2.20
CA GLN A 73 -3.45 4.68 -2.83
C GLN A 73 -3.35 6.10 -2.23
N LYS A 74 -4.48 6.75 -1.95
CA LYS A 74 -4.50 8.05 -1.23
C LYS A 74 -3.85 7.93 0.14
N ARG A 75 -4.15 6.86 0.89
CA ARG A 75 -3.56 6.60 2.21
C ARG A 75 -2.06 6.29 2.14
N MET A 76 -1.63 5.55 1.11
CA MET A 76 -0.21 5.32 0.84
C MET A 76 0.53 6.63 0.57
N PHE A 77 -0.03 7.51 -0.27
CA PHE A 77 0.58 8.82 -0.54
C PHE A 77 0.58 9.74 0.68
N LEU A 78 -0.48 9.72 1.49
CA LEU A 78 -0.50 10.43 2.77
C LEU A 78 0.67 9.99 3.66
N MET A 79 0.85 8.68 3.82
CA MET A 79 1.96 8.16 4.62
C MET A 79 3.32 8.54 4.01
N LEU A 80 3.45 8.47 2.69
CA LEU A 80 4.67 8.88 2.00
C LEU A 80 5.02 10.34 2.27
N SER A 81 4.04 11.25 2.22
CA SER A 81 4.23 12.68 2.55
C SER A 81 4.62 12.91 4.01
N ILE A 82 4.06 12.13 4.94
CA ILE A 82 4.46 12.18 6.36
C ILE A 82 5.93 11.75 6.53
N LEU A 83 6.33 10.67 5.86
CA LEU A 83 7.72 10.19 5.90
C LEU A 83 8.68 11.19 5.26
N GLU A 84 8.30 11.80 4.14
CA GLU A 84 9.12 12.79 3.43
C GLU A 84 9.36 14.06 4.25
N THR A 85 8.37 14.47 5.04
CA THR A 85 8.46 15.65 5.91
C THR A 85 9.06 15.35 7.29
N SER A 86 9.28 14.08 7.63
CA SER A 86 9.88 13.69 8.92
C SER A 86 11.41 13.72 8.86
N PRO A 87 12.09 14.46 9.75
CA PRO A 87 13.56 14.53 9.80
C PRO A 87 14.23 13.17 10.00
N ALA A 88 13.53 12.20 10.60
CA ALA A 88 14.07 10.86 10.84
C ALA A 88 14.31 10.06 9.53
N PHE A 89 13.70 10.48 8.43
CA PHE A 89 13.77 9.78 7.13
C PHE A 89 14.41 10.61 6.02
N SER A 90 14.82 11.87 6.28
CA SER A 90 15.36 12.79 5.26
C SER A 90 16.52 12.18 4.46
N ASP A 91 17.42 11.45 5.13
CA ASP A 91 18.60 10.84 4.51
C ASP A 91 18.26 9.64 3.61
N ARG A 92 17.08 9.03 3.79
CA ARG A 92 16.63 7.89 2.96
C ARG A 92 16.03 8.35 1.64
N PHE A 93 15.39 9.52 1.62
CA PHE A 93 14.87 10.13 0.40
C PHE A 93 15.98 10.74 -0.45
N LEU A 94 16.90 11.45 0.18
CA LEU A 94 18.08 12.01 -0.45
C LEU A 94 19.18 10.94 -0.55
N MET A 95 18.95 9.89 -1.35
CA MET A 95 20.05 8.99 -1.70
C MET A 95 21.20 9.85 -2.26
N ARG A 96 22.34 9.85 -1.56
CA ARG A 96 23.61 10.39 -2.07
C ARG A 96 24.42 9.22 -2.64
N PRO A 97 24.12 8.72 -3.86
CA PRO A 97 24.95 7.69 -4.45
C PRO A 97 26.33 8.29 -4.72
N ARG A 98 27.36 7.79 -4.01
CA ARG A 98 28.75 8.13 -4.35
C ARG A 98 29.13 7.68 -5.76
N ASN A 99 28.44 6.66 -6.31
CA ASN A 99 28.71 6.06 -7.61
C ASN A 99 27.43 5.96 -8.46
N CYS A 100 27.33 6.76 -9.52
CA CYS A 100 26.17 6.80 -10.43
C CYS A 100 25.85 5.45 -11.07
N THR A 101 26.86 4.67 -11.45
CA THR A 101 26.67 3.35 -12.10
C THR A 101 25.94 2.36 -11.21
N LEU A 102 26.26 2.32 -9.91
CA LEU A 102 25.60 1.43 -8.96
C LEU A 102 24.15 1.86 -8.72
N ALA A 103 23.88 3.17 -8.74
CA ALA A 103 22.52 3.69 -8.67
C ALA A 103 21.69 3.24 -9.87
N MET A 104 22.25 3.33 -11.09
CA MET A 104 21.59 2.88 -12.32
C MET A 104 21.27 1.38 -12.30
N ILE A 105 22.21 0.54 -11.85
CA ILE A 105 21.98 -0.91 -11.73
C ILE A 105 20.84 -1.21 -10.73
N ARG A 106 20.83 -0.55 -9.56
CA ARG A 106 19.75 -0.71 -8.57
C ARG A 106 18.41 -0.25 -9.12
N LEU A 107 18.39 0.83 -9.90
CA LEU A 107 17.19 1.38 -10.51
C LEU A 107 16.64 0.40 -11.56
N PHE A 108 17.50 -0.16 -12.42
CA PHE A 108 17.13 -1.24 -13.35
C PHE A 108 16.57 -2.47 -12.65
N GLY A 109 17.21 -2.92 -11.56
CA GLY A 109 16.72 -4.06 -10.77
C GLY A 109 15.32 -3.80 -10.19
N ARG A 110 15.06 -2.59 -9.69
CA ARG A 110 13.73 -2.18 -9.22
C ARG A 110 12.71 -2.14 -10.35
N LEU A 111 13.12 -1.74 -11.55
CA LEU A 111 12.25 -1.64 -12.73
C LEU A 111 11.81 -3.02 -13.21
N ILE A 112 12.74 -3.98 -13.30
CA ILE A 112 12.42 -5.39 -13.62
C ILE A 112 11.49 -5.99 -12.56
N LYS A 113 11.82 -5.81 -11.28
CA LYS A 113 11.00 -6.30 -10.17
C LYS A 113 9.58 -5.72 -10.19
N GLY A 114 9.47 -4.42 -10.46
CA GLY A 114 8.18 -3.75 -10.62
C GLY A 114 7.36 -4.31 -11.79
N GLY A 115 8.01 -4.59 -12.93
CA GLY A 115 7.35 -5.24 -14.07
C GLY A 115 6.78 -6.62 -13.74
N VAL A 116 7.55 -7.45 -13.04
CA VAL A 116 7.10 -8.78 -12.58
C VAL A 116 5.90 -8.66 -11.64
N TYR A 117 5.95 -7.75 -10.66
CA TYR A 117 4.82 -7.53 -9.76
C TYR A 117 3.59 -6.96 -10.46
N CYS A 118 3.78 -6.08 -11.44
CA CYS A 118 2.68 -5.56 -12.24
C CYS A 118 1.96 -6.71 -12.98
N LEU A 119 2.71 -7.61 -13.63
CA LEU A 119 2.18 -8.80 -14.30
C LEU A 119 1.40 -9.70 -13.33
N ILE A 120 1.97 -10.01 -12.16
CA ILE A 120 1.32 -10.84 -11.14
C ILE A 120 0.04 -10.17 -10.66
N GLY A 121 0.07 -8.87 -10.39
CA GLY A 121 -1.11 -8.12 -9.94
C GLY A 121 -2.21 -8.09 -10.99
N CYS A 122 -1.87 -7.86 -12.26
CA CYS A 122 -2.84 -7.89 -13.36
C CYS A 122 -3.55 -9.25 -13.47
N LEU A 123 -2.88 -10.36 -13.15
CA LEU A 123 -3.49 -11.69 -13.12
C LEU A 123 -4.29 -11.96 -11.84
N THR A 124 -3.80 -11.50 -10.68
CA THR A 124 -4.35 -11.86 -9.36
C THR A 124 -5.47 -10.94 -8.89
N PHE A 125 -5.45 -9.64 -9.22
CA PHE A 125 -6.50 -8.70 -8.79
C PHE A 125 -7.89 -9.01 -9.36
N PRO A 126 -8.05 -9.37 -10.65
CA PRO A 126 -9.35 -9.79 -11.17
C PRO A 126 -9.88 -11.03 -10.45
N LEU A 127 -9.00 -11.98 -10.13
CA LEU A 127 -9.35 -13.19 -9.39
C LEU A 127 -9.77 -12.88 -7.94
N LEU A 128 -9.01 -12.03 -7.24
CA LEU A 128 -9.34 -11.58 -5.88
C LEU A 128 -10.68 -10.83 -5.86
N HIS A 129 -10.92 -9.98 -6.86
CA HIS A 129 -12.20 -9.29 -7.03
C HIS A 129 -13.34 -10.31 -7.21
N LEU A 130 -13.17 -11.32 -8.07
CA LEU A 130 -14.16 -12.38 -8.28
C LEU A 130 -14.45 -13.18 -6.99
N ILE A 131 -13.40 -13.52 -6.23
CA ILE A 131 -13.52 -14.22 -4.94
C ILE A 131 -14.29 -13.37 -3.93
N TYR A 132 -13.98 -12.07 -3.83
CA TYR A 132 -14.68 -11.16 -2.93
C TYR A 132 -16.16 -11.09 -3.25
N TYR A 133 -16.54 -10.86 -4.52
CA TYR A 133 -17.95 -10.81 -4.91
C TYR A 133 -18.66 -12.15 -4.70
N GLY A 134 -18.00 -13.28 -5.03
CA GLY A 134 -18.54 -14.61 -4.76
C GLY A 134 -18.80 -14.86 -3.27
N TYR A 135 -17.88 -14.44 -2.39
CA TYR A 135 -18.05 -14.55 -0.94
C TYR A 135 -19.17 -13.65 -0.42
N THR A 136 -19.25 -12.43 -0.93
CA THR A 136 -20.27 -11.44 -0.53
C THR A 136 -21.68 -11.91 -0.91
N ILE A 137 -21.85 -12.45 -2.14
CA ILE A 137 -23.11 -13.04 -2.60
C ILE A 137 -23.51 -14.24 -1.73
N ARG A 138 -22.56 -15.10 -1.36
CA ARG A 138 -22.82 -16.28 -0.52
C ARG A 138 -23.25 -15.91 0.90
N LEU A 139 -22.69 -14.84 1.45
CA LEU A 139 -23.08 -14.32 2.76
C LEU A 139 -24.45 -13.64 2.75
N TYR A 140 -24.73 -12.82 1.73
CA TYR A 140 -26.04 -12.18 1.58
C TYR A 140 -27.15 -13.22 1.29
N GLY A 141 -26.88 -14.22 0.45
CA GLY A 141 -27.83 -15.29 0.15
C GLY A 141 -28.19 -16.19 1.33
N ARG A 142 -27.34 -16.25 2.38
CA ARG A 142 -27.67 -16.95 3.64
C ARG A 142 -28.53 -16.12 4.59
N ARG A 143 -28.42 -14.79 4.59
CA ARG A 143 -29.23 -13.91 5.46
C ARG A 143 -30.69 -13.77 5.00
N VAL A 144 -30.98 -13.96 3.72
CA VAL A 144 -32.36 -13.86 3.19
C VAL A 144 -33.18 -15.14 3.42
N ARG A 145 -32.55 -16.23 3.89
CA ARG A 145 -33.22 -17.51 4.22
C ARG A 145 -33.42 -17.74 5.73
N GLN A 146 -33.10 -16.77 6.58
CA GLN A 146 -33.42 -16.76 8.00
C GLN A 146 -34.49 -15.72 8.26
#